data_AF-A0A9W6X9K0-F1
#
_entry.id   AF-A0A9W6X9K0-F1
#
_cell.length_a   1.000
_cell.length_b   1.000
_cell.length_c   1.000
_cell.angle_alpha   90.00
_cell.angle_beta   90.00
_cell.angle_gamma   90.00
#
_symmetry.space_group_name_H-M   'P 1'
#
loop_
_entity.id
_entity.type
_entity.pdbx_description
1 polymer ?
#
loop_
_entity_poly.entity_id
_entity_poly.type
_entity_poly.pdbx_seq_one_letter_code
_entity_poly.pdbx_strand_id
1 'polypeptide(L)'
;MHSTMPRRILLVLLLVAVLAWVIEADPWLNYSPKGTADFTQYPCTSRTSYCRQGSSVPIAVDTGYYTVATQAGLRTDEIVCPKGSYCIGGVPYLCPEGTYGGTTGLASKLCSGKCQDGYVCPEGSTSLKQSPCPAGLYSQNGKYCSPCSPGYWCDAASPDPRQHACGADNTFCPLGSSVAQAVLDGYYAVGQQPTTHISEALCIPRNAPHLSQCPTRTVGPNANI
;
A
#
# COMPACT_ATOMS: atom_id res chain seq x y z
N MET A 1 26.31 -78.32 -40.70
CA MET A 1 25.88 -77.02 -41.24
C MET A 1 26.15 -75.96 -40.17
N HIS A 2 27.34 -75.35 -40.19
CA HIS A 2 27.70 -74.27 -39.25
C HIS A 2 27.94 -73.01 -40.07
N SER A 3 26.98 -72.08 -40.04
CA SER A 3 27.07 -70.79 -40.71
C SER A 3 27.86 -69.84 -39.81
N THR A 4 29.04 -69.44 -40.25
CA THR A 4 29.87 -68.43 -39.58
C THR A 4 29.36 -67.04 -39.96
N MET A 5 28.81 -66.31 -38.99
CA MET A 5 28.41 -64.92 -39.19
C MET A 5 29.64 -64.05 -39.52
N PRO A 6 29.57 -63.17 -40.53
CA PRO A 6 30.69 -62.31 -40.92
C PRO A 6 30.95 -61.23 -39.85
N ARG A 7 32.25 -61.02 -39.55
CA ARG A 7 32.79 -60.07 -38.53
C ARG A 7 32.19 -58.66 -38.58
N ARG A 8 31.67 -58.20 -39.73
CA ARG A 8 31.00 -56.90 -39.89
C ARG A 8 29.60 -56.85 -39.25
N ILE A 9 28.87 -57.97 -39.24
CA ILE A 9 27.54 -58.06 -38.61
C ILE A 9 27.69 -58.10 -37.08
N LEU A 10 28.73 -58.74 -36.55
CA LEU A 10 29.05 -58.74 -35.13
C LEU A 10 29.40 -57.33 -34.61
N LEU A 11 30.11 -56.53 -35.41
CA LEU A 11 30.47 -55.14 -35.06
C LEU A 11 29.25 -54.20 -35.05
N VAL A 12 28.32 -54.39 -36.01
CA VAL A 12 27.08 -53.60 -36.07
C VAL A 12 26.14 -54.00 -34.93
N LEU A 13 26.02 -55.29 -34.59
CA LEU A 13 25.24 -55.75 -33.44
C LEU A 13 25.83 -55.26 -32.11
N LEU A 14 27.16 -55.20 -31.97
CA LEU A 14 27.81 -54.61 -30.80
C LEU A 14 27.62 -53.10 -30.71
N LEU A 15 27.65 -52.36 -31.82
CA LEU A 15 27.37 -50.91 -31.83
C LEU A 15 25.90 -50.60 -31.52
N VAL A 16 24.95 -51.40 -32.02
CA VAL A 16 23.52 -51.26 -31.69
C VAL A 16 23.26 -51.64 -30.23
N ALA A 17 23.98 -52.64 -29.69
CA ALA A 17 23.91 -52.97 -28.27
C ALA A 17 24.50 -51.86 -27.38
N VAL A 18 25.64 -51.25 -27.75
CA VAL A 18 26.22 -50.14 -26.98
C VAL A 18 25.34 -48.88 -27.05
N LEU A 19 24.70 -48.59 -28.18
CA LEU A 19 23.73 -47.49 -28.28
C LEU A 19 22.41 -47.77 -27.52
N ALA A 20 22.02 -49.03 -27.36
CA ALA A 20 20.88 -49.43 -26.52
C ALA A 20 21.17 -49.36 -25.01
N TRP A 21 22.45 -49.45 -24.60
CA TRP A 21 22.89 -49.29 -23.21
C TRP A 21 23.01 -47.82 -22.76
N VAL A 22 23.06 -46.84 -23.68
CA VAL A 22 23.09 -45.41 -23.32
C VAL A 22 21.68 -44.82 -23.11
N ILE A 23 20.63 -45.65 -23.20
CA ILE A 23 19.26 -45.30 -22.82
C ILE A 23 18.89 -46.02 -21.51
N GLU A 24 19.87 -46.22 -20.63
CA GLU A 24 19.61 -46.51 -19.23
C GLU A 24 19.28 -45.18 -18.54
N ALA A 25 18.04 -45.11 -18.07
CA ALA A 25 17.49 -44.02 -17.29
C ALA A 25 18.46 -43.57 -16.19
N ASP A 26 18.75 -42.26 -16.18
CA ASP A 26 19.50 -41.57 -15.13
C ASP A 26 19.01 -41.97 -13.73
N PRO A 27 19.87 -42.58 -12.88
CA PRO A 27 19.54 -42.86 -11.47
C PRO A 27 19.41 -41.60 -10.59
N TRP A 28 19.55 -40.40 -11.17
CA TRP A 28 19.54 -39.11 -10.48
C TRP A 28 18.41 -38.18 -10.92
N LEU A 29 17.60 -38.55 -11.91
CA LEU A 29 16.30 -37.92 -12.10
C LEU A 29 15.30 -38.61 -11.16
N ASN A 30 15.19 -38.10 -9.94
CA ASN A 30 14.05 -38.34 -9.05
C ASN A 30 12.76 -37.76 -9.69
N TYR A 31 12.31 -38.33 -10.81
CA TYR A 31 10.92 -38.26 -11.21
C TYR A 31 10.17 -39.24 -10.31
N SER A 32 9.56 -38.70 -9.27
CA SER A 32 8.50 -39.39 -8.54
C SER A 32 7.49 -39.93 -9.57
N PRO A 33 6.91 -41.14 -9.38
CA PRO A 33 5.84 -41.60 -10.25
C PRO A 33 4.74 -40.53 -10.21
N LYS A 34 4.41 -39.96 -11.38
CA LYS A 34 3.29 -39.02 -11.49
C LYS A 34 2.04 -39.69 -10.92
N GLY A 35 1.53 -39.12 -9.85
CA GLY A 35 0.21 -39.40 -9.33
C GLY A 35 0.14 -40.48 -8.27
N THR A 36 0.19 -40.04 -7.03
CA THR A 36 -0.76 -40.57 -6.06
C THR A 36 -1.51 -39.40 -5.43
N ALA A 37 -2.84 -39.50 -5.43
CA ALA A 37 -3.71 -38.72 -4.55
C ALA A 37 -3.52 -39.14 -3.07
N ASP A 38 -2.29 -39.54 -2.72
CA ASP A 38 -1.89 -39.99 -1.41
C ASP A 38 -1.16 -38.85 -0.72
N PHE A 39 -1.91 -38.18 0.14
CA PHE A 39 -1.45 -37.06 0.94
C PHE A 39 -0.33 -37.43 1.93
N THR A 40 0.04 -38.71 2.05
CA THR A 40 1.03 -39.17 3.03
C THR A 40 2.46 -39.20 2.48
N GLN A 41 2.66 -39.40 1.18
CA GLN A 41 3.99 -39.59 0.59
C GLN A 41 4.52 -38.35 -0.15
N TYR A 42 3.66 -37.57 -0.80
CA TYR A 42 4.03 -36.32 -1.51
C TYR A 42 3.01 -35.21 -1.22
N PRO A 43 2.93 -34.70 0.02
CA PRO A 43 1.91 -33.73 0.39
C PRO A 43 2.14 -32.38 -0.29
N CYS A 44 1.09 -31.84 -0.90
CA CYS A 44 1.11 -30.53 -1.55
C CYS A 44 1.02 -29.43 -0.49
N THR A 45 2.15 -29.10 0.14
CA THR A 45 2.23 -28.13 1.26
C THR A 45 2.80 -26.77 0.83
N SER A 46 3.46 -26.71 -0.34
CA SER A 46 4.06 -25.49 -0.88
C SER A 46 3.01 -24.43 -1.18
N ARG A 47 3.24 -23.18 -0.76
CA ARG A 47 2.29 -22.08 -0.97
C ARG A 47 2.07 -21.73 -2.44
N THR A 48 3.03 -22.06 -3.29
CA THR A 48 3.01 -21.78 -4.73
C THR A 48 2.27 -22.83 -5.56
N SER A 49 1.73 -23.87 -4.93
CA SER A 49 1.05 -24.96 -5.63
C SER A 49 -0.05 -25.61 -4.79
N TYR A 50 -0.99 -26.28 -5.43
CA TYR A 50 -2.07 -27.01 -4.76
C TYR A 50 -2.46 -28.27 -5.54
N CYS A 51 -3.17 -29.18 -4.90
CA CYS A 51 -3.59 -30.45 -5.47
C CYS A 51 -5.09 -30.66 -5.29
N ARG A 52 -5.85 -30.48 -6.37
CA ARG A 52 -7.28 -30.86 -6.38
C ARG A 52 -7.43 -32.36 -6.25
N GLN A 53 -8.59 -32.81 -5.80
CA GLN A 53 -8.92 -34.24 -5.76
C GLN A 53 -8.71 -34.88 -7.14
N GLY A 54 -7.92 -35.96 -7.19
CA GLY A 54 -7.60 -36.67 -8.43
C GLY A 54 -6.43 -36.06 -9.24
N SER A 55 -5.82 -34.95 -8.79
CA SER A 55 -4.62 -34.43 -9.45
C SER A 55 -3.43 -35.35 -9.19
N SER A 56 -2.75 -35.76 -10.26
CA SER A 56 -1.54 -36.58 -10.20
C SER A 56 -0.25 -35.76 -10.06
N VAL A 57 -0.36 -34.43 -10.17
CA VAL A 57 0.78 -33.50 -10.13
C VAL A 57 0.33 -32.20 -9.43
N PRO A 58 1.20 -31.53 -8.65
CA PRO A 58 0.90 -30.20 -8.12
C PRO A 58 0.59 -29.18 -9.23
N ILE A 59 -0.50 -28.45 -9.07
CA ILE A 59 -0.92 -27.36 -9.95
C ILE A 59 -0.33 -26.06 -9.38
N ALA A 60 0.33 -25.27 -10.22
CA ALA A 60 0.85 -23.97 -9.82
C ALA A 60 -0.31 -23.00 -9.53
N VAL A 61 -0.14 -22.14 -8.53
CA VAL A 61 -1.13 -21.09 -8.21
C VAL A 61 -1.15 -20.00 -9.29
N ASP A 62 -2.34 -19.53 -9.64
CA ASP A 62 -2.50 -18.46 -10.61
C ASP A 62 -2.05 -17.09 -10.06
N THR A 63 -1.67 -16.20 -10.96
CA THR A 63 -1.31 -14.82 -10.57
C THR A 63 -2.54 -14.11 -10.02
N GLY A 64 -2.41 -13.52 -8.82
CA GLY A 64 -3.56 -12.90 -8.14
C GLY A 64 -4.44 -13.89 -7.39
N TYR A 65 -3.99 -15.13 -7.17
CA TYR A 65 -4.67 -16.14 -6.37
C TYR A 65 -3.81 -16.56 -5.17
N TYR A 66 -4.45 -17.03 -4.10
CA TYR A 66 -3.80 -17.66 -2.96
C TYR A 66 -4.29 -19.08 -2.73
N THR A 67 -3.40 -19.94 -2.23
CA THR A 67 -3.74 -21.35 -1.99
C THR A 67 -4.41 -21.53 -0.63
N VAL A 68 -5.42 -22.39 -0.59
CA VAL A 68 -6.18 -22.72 0.62
C VAL A 68 -5.59 -23.98 1.24
N ALA A 69 -5.17 -23.88 2.51
CA ALA A 69 -4.65 -25.02 3.26
C ALA A 69 -5.73 -25.62 4.16
N THR A 70 -5.80 -26.95 4.22
CA THR A 70 -6.58 -27.68 5.22
C THR A 70 -5.89 -27.60 6.59
N GLN A 71 -6.53 -28.12 7.64
CA GLN A 71 -5.93 -28.20 8.98
C GLN A 71 -4.64 -29.02 9.01
N ALA A 72 -4.47 -29.96 8.08
CA ALA A 72 -3.25 -30.76 7.93
C ALA A 72 -2.14 -30.03 7.15
N GLY A 73 -2.32 -28.76 6.78
CA GLY A 73 -1.34 -27.97 6.01
C GLY A 73 -1.30 -28.31 4.51
N LEU A 74 -2.15 -29.21 4.07
CA LEU A 74 -2.29 -29.61 2.68
C LEU A 74 -3.07 -28.55 1.89
N ARG A 75 -2.57 -28.18 0.71
CA ARG A 75 -3.19 -27.20 -0.17
C ARG A 75 -3.99 -27.87 -1.26
N THR A 76 -5.30 -27.69 -1.24
CA THR A 76 -6.24 -28.43 -2.10
C THR A 76 -6.91 -27.57 -3.17
N ASP A 77 -6.88 -26.26 -3.00
CA ASP A 77 -7.52 -25.32 -3.92
C ASP A 77 -6.83 -23.95 -3.89
N GLU A 78 -7.30 -23.05 -4.75
CA GLU A 78 -6.91 -21.65 -4.77
C GLU A 78 -8.14 -20.72 -4.81
N ILE A 79 -7.97 -19.50 -4.30
CA ILE A 79 -9.01 -18.47 -4.26
C ILE A 79 -8.45 -17.17 -4.80
N VAL A 80 -9.26 -16.45 -5.60
CA VAL A 80 -8.90 -15.12 -6.12
C VAL A 80 -8.65 -14.15 -4.98
N CYS A 81 -7.62 -13.31 -5.09
CA CYS A 81 -7.33 -12.33 -4.06
C CYS A 81 -8.52 -11.39 -3.87
N PRO A 82 -9.03 -11.21 -2.63
CA PRO A 82 -10.15 -10.31 -2.38
C PRO A 82 -9.71 -8.85 -2.53
N LYS A 83 -10.68 -7.94 -2.63
CA LYS A 83 -10.43 -6.49 -2.53
C LYS A 83 -9.69 -6.16 -1.24
N GLY A 84 -8.85 -5.13 -1.29
CA GLY A 84 -7.99 -4.73 -0.18
C GLY A 84 -6.75 -5.61 -0.01
N SER A 85 -6.56 -6.64 -0.84
CA SER A 85 -5.41 -7.53 -0.78
C SER A 85 -4.79 -7.76 -2.16
N TYR A 86 -3.52 -8.16 -2.17
CA TYR A 86 -2.83 -8.66 -3.35
C TYR A 86 -2.16 -10.01 -3.05
N CYS A 87 -2.06 -10.86 -4.06
CA CYS A 87 -1.58 -12.23 -3.91
C CYS A 87 -0.34 -12.45 -4.78
N ILE A 88 0.76 -12.84 -4.16
CA ILE A 88 2.01 -13.20 -4.86
C ILE A 88 2.53 -14.53 -4.30
N GLY A 89 2.93 -15.45 -5.19
CA GLY A 89 3.41 -16.77 -4.79
C GLY A 89 2.38 -17.60 -4.01
N GLY A 90 1.09 -17.39 -4.26
CA GLY A 90 -0.01 -18.09 -3.59
C GLY A 90 -0.25 -17.67 -2.15
N VAL A 91 0.25 -16.50 -1.75
CA VAL A 91 0.08 -15.92 -0.42
C VAL A 91 -0.65 -14.58 -0.53
N PRO A 92 -1.71 -14.35 0.28
CA PRO A 92 -2.39 -13.07 0.31
C PRO A 92 -1.67 -12.10 1.24
N TYR A 93 -1.59 -10.85 0.83
CA TYR A 93 -1.05 -9.72 1.58
C TYR A 93 -2.07 -8.57 1.52
N LEU A 94 -2.24 -7.83 2.62
CA LEU A 94 -3.03 -6.62 2.59
C LEU A 94 -2.36 -5.57 1.71
N CYS A 95 -3.15 -4.75 1.03
CA CYS A 95 -2.65 -3.55 0.37
C CYS A 95 -1.98 -2.66 1.42
N PRO A 96 -0.72 -2.23 1.20
CA PRO A 96 0.00 -1.43 2.18
C PRO A 96 -0.65 -0.06 2.36
N GLU A 97 -0.39 0.55 3.51
CA GLU A 97 -0.84 1.92 3.81
C GLU A 97 -0.49 2.92 2.69
N GLY A 98 -1.42 3.83 2.41
CA GLY A 98 -1.31 4.77 1.29
C GLY A 98 -1.72 4.21 -0.07
N THR A 99 -2.07 2.92 -0.15
CA THR A 99 -2.64 2.30 -1.35
C THR A 99 -4.00 1.68 -1.07
N TYR A 100 -4.76 1.39 -2.12
CA TYR A 100 -6.05 0.71 -2.02
C TYR A 100 -6.17 -0.42 -3.03
N GLY A 101 -6.93 -1.46 -2.69
CA GLY A 101 -7.29 -2.56 -3.58
C GLY A 101 -8.78 -2.52 -3.94
N GLY A 102 -9.14 -1.79 -4.99
CA GLY A 102 -10.52 -1.62 -5.45
C GLY A 102 -11.11 -2.79 -6.25
N THR A 103 -10.25 -3.72 -6.67
CA THR A 103 -10.59 -4.90 -7.48
C THR A 103 -10.05 -6.18 -6.86
N THR A 104 -10.63 -7.32 -7.23
CA THR A 104 -10.11 -8.65 -6.89
C THR A 104 -8.95 -9.04 -7.82
N GLY A 105 -8.17 -10.05 -7.44
CA GLY A 105 -7.12 -10.63 -8.29
C GLY A 105 -5.87 -9.77 -8.42
N LEU A 106 -5.65 -8.82 -7.51
CA LEU A 106 -4.43 -8.01 -7.49
C LEU A 106 -3.23 -8.90 -7.17
N ALA A 107 -2.10 -8.65 -7.82
CA ALA A 107 -0.87 -9.45 -7.68
C ALA A 107 0.38 -8.63 -7.37
N SER A 108 0.19 -7.36 -6.98
CA SER A 108 1.28 -6.43 -6.72
C SER A 108 0.97 -5.57 -5.50
N LYS A 109 2.02 -5.20 -4.76
CA LYS A 109 1.96 -4.26 -3.64
C LYS A 109 1.47 -2.87 -4.02
N LEU A 110 1.45 -2.54 -5.31
CA LEU A 110 0.85 -1.29 -5.80
C LEU A 110 -0.68 -1.32 -5.75
N CYS A 111 -1.27 -2.52 -5.57
CA CYS A 111 -2.70 -2.75 -5.58
C CYS A 111 -3.40 -2.06 -6.77
N SER A 112 -4.50 -1.35 -6.53
CA SER A 112 -5.18 -0.54 -7.56
C SER A 112 -4.56 0.86 -7.71
N GLY A 113 -3.65 1.25 -6.81
CA GLY A 113 -2.94 2.52 -6.86
C GLY A 113 -2.85 3.22 -5.51
N LYS A 114 -2.30 4.44 -5.53
CA LYS A 114 -2.25 5.33 -4.38
C LYS A 114 -3.64 5.87 -4.04
N CYS A 115 -3.82 6.21 -2.78
CA CYS A 115 -5.03 6.91 -2.36
C CYS A 115 -5.05 8.36 -2.83
N GLN A 116 -6.25 8.90 -2.94
CA GLN A 116 -6.41 10.26 -3.39
C GLN A 116 -5.88 11.22 -2.34
N ASP A 117 -5.20 12.28 -2.78
CA ASP A 117 -4.80 13.36 -1.91
C ASP A 117 -6.02 13.92 -1.16
N GLY A 118 -5.81 14.27 0.11
CA GLY A 118 -6.84 14.57 1.09
C GLY A 118 -7.43 13.37 1.82
N TYR A 119 -7.08 12.14 1.42
CA TYR A 119 -7.56 10.93 2.08
C TYR A 119 -6.39 10.11 2.63
N VAL A 120 -6.71 9.22 3.56
CA VAL A 120 -5.82 8.22 4.14
C VAL A 120 -6.41 6.83 3.90
N CYS A 121 -5.54 5.90 3.58
CA CYS A 121 -5.82 4.49 3.40
C CYS A 121 -4.96 3.67 4.36
N PRO A 122 -5.55 3.17 5.46
CA PRO A 122 -4.95 2.11 6.26
C PRO A 122 -4.69 0.85 5.44
N GLU A 123 -3.89 -0.07 5.98
CA GLU A 123 -3.69 -1.37 5.35
C GLU A 123 -5.03 -2.07 5.06
N GLY A 124 -5.15 -2.67 3.89
CA GLY A 124 -6.39 -3.37 3.50
C GLY A 124 -7.49 -2.47 2.92
N SER A 125 -7.21 -1.18 2.70
CA SER A 125 -8.19 -0.24 2.13
C SER A 125 -8.72 -0.70 0.76
N THR A 126 -10.01 -0.53 0.54
CA THR A 126 -10.69 -0.96 -0.70
C THR A 126 -11.12 0.21 -1.59
N SER A 127 -10.95 1.44 -1.10
CA SER A 127 -11.32 2.68 -1.78
C SER A 127 -10.17 3.67 -1.75
N LEU A 128 -9.96 4.39 -2.85
CA LEU A 128 -9.02 5.51 -2.91
C LEU A 128 -9.43 6.70 -2.03
N LYS A 129 -10.69 6.74 -1.58
CA LYS A 129 -11.27 7.72 -0.64
C LYS A 129 -11.66 7.07 0.69
N GLN A 130 -10.83 6.16 1.21
CA GLN A 130 -11.17 5.34 2.39
C GLN A 130 -11.52 6.18 3.63
N SER A 131 -10.67 7.16 3.96
CA SER A 131 -10.90 8.05 5.11
C SER A 131 -10.45 9.46 4.76
N PRO A 132 -11.33 10.48 4.77
CA PRO A 132 -10.91 11.86 4.54
C PRO A 132 -10.13 12.40 5.73
N CYS A 133 -9.15 13.28 5.48
CA CYS A 133 -8.59 14.09 6.55
C CYS A 133 -9.64 15.09 7.07
N PRO A 134 -9.76 15.28 8.38
CA PRO A 134 -10.64 16.30 8.93
C PRO A 134 -10.12 17.71 8.57
N ALA A 135 -11.00 18.71 8.63
CA ALA A 135 -10.62 20.10 8.39
C ALA A 135 -9.48 20.53 9.33
N GLY A 136 -8.58 21.37 8.83
CA GLY A 136 -7.32 21.70 9.50
C GLY A 136 -6.18 20.72 9.27
N LEU A 137 -6.45 19.55 8.64
CA LEU A 137 -5.44 18.60 8.22
C LEU A 137 -5.49 18.32 6.71
N TYR A 138 -4.36 17.94 6.14
CA TYR A 138 -4.20 17.56 4.73
C TYR A 138 -3.47 16.22 4.58
N SER A 139 -3.51 15.61 3.39
CA SER A 139 -2.63 14.47 3.04
C SER A 139 -2.26 14.44 1.56
N GLN A 140 -1.02 14.07 1.24
CA GLN A 140 -0.51 13.90 -0.14
C GLN A 140 0.04 12.50 -0.43
N ASN A 141 0.14 11.64 0.60
CA ASN A 141 0.72 10.31 0.47
C ASN A 141 -0.28 9.21 0.84
N GLY A 142 -1.50 9.55 1.25
CA GLY A 142 -2.50 8.56 1.62
C GLY A 142 -2.24 7.84 2.94
N LYS A 143 -1.20 8.21 3.71
CA LYS A 143 -0.74 7.46 4.89
C LYS A 143 -1.25 8.03 6.21
N TYR A 144 -1.11 9.34 6.37
CA TYR A 144 -1.51 10.05 7.58
C TYR A 144 -1.94 11.47 7.21
N CYS A 145 -2.73 12.07 8.10
CA CYS A 145 -3.14 13.46 8.01
C CYS A 145 -2.11 14.32 8.75
N SER A 146 -1.71 15.44 8.15
CA SER A 146 -0.77 16.40 8.73
C SER A 146 -1.43 17.76 8.87
N PRO A 147 -1.05 18.58 9.86
CA PRO A 147 -1.67 19.89 10.05
C PRO A 147 -1.34 20.85 8.90
N CYS A 148 -2.32 21.66 8.52
CA CYS A 148 -2.13 22.73 7.55
C CYS A 148 -1.15 23.80 8.07
N SER A 149 -0.43 24.44 7.15
CA SER A 149 0.67 25.33 7.48
C SER A 149 0.18 26.57 8.22
N PRO A 150 0.96 27.15 9.15
CA PRO A 150 0.61 28.42 9.78
C PRO A 150 0.40 29.52 8.74
N GLY A 151 -0.57 30.39 8.96
CA GLY A 151 -0.98 31.43 8.01
C GLY A 151 -1.91 30.92 6.92
N TYR A 152 -2.32 29.64 7.00
CA TYR A 152 -3.27 29.01 6.12
C TYR A 152 -4.26 28.16 6.92
N TRP A 153 -5.41 27.90 6.31
CA TRP A 153 -6.38 26.95 6.80
C TRP A 153 -6.84 26.04 5.65
N CYS A 154 -7.48 24.93 5.99
CA CYS A 154 -7.92 23.96 5.01
C CYS A 154 -9.21 23.25 5.41
N ASP A 155 -10.01 22.91 4.40
CA ASP A 155 -11.24 22.14 4.53
C ASP A 155 -10.95 20.66 4.81
N ALA A 156 -12.00 19.90 5.10
CA ALA A 156 -11.90 18.45 5.13
C ALA A 156 -11.49 17.90 3.76
N ALA A 157 -10.72 16.83 3.76
CA ALA A 157 -10.14 16.18 2.59
C ALA A 157 -9.25 17.10 1.74
N SER A 158 -8.49 18.01 2.37
CA SER A 158 -7.56 18.88 1.67
C SER A 158 -6.31 18.13 1.17
N PRO A 159 -5.89 18.33 -0.09
CA PRO A 159 -4.61 17.84 -0.60
C PRO A 159 -3.44 18.80 -0.34
N ASP A 160 -3.72 20.03 0.12
CA ASP A 160 -2.73 21.11 0.18
C ASP A 160 -2.64 21.71 1.60
N PRO A 161 -1.44 21.75 2.22
CA PRO A 161 -1.26 22.43 3.50
C PRO A 161 -1.52 23.94 3.47
N ARG A 162 -1.61 24.55 2.28
CA ARG A 162 -1.77 25.99 2.04
C ARG A 162 -3.04 26.30 1.24
N GLN A 163 -4.06 25.46 1.34
CA GLN A 163 -5.30 25.55 0.55
C GLN A 163 -5.92 26.96 0.58
N HIS A 164 -6.05 27.57 1.77
CA HIS A 164 -6.61 28.91 1.93
C HIS A 164 -5.65 29.80 2.72
N ALA A 165 -5.21 30.91 2.14
CA ALA A 165 -4.40 31.90 2.85
C ALA A 165 -5.24 32.64 3.91
N CYS A 166 -4.59 33.06 4.99
CA CYS A 166 -5.21 33.66 6.15
C CYS A 166 -4.41 34.86 6.63
N GLY A 167 -4.98 36.05 6.46
CA GLY A 167 -4.31 37.26 6.93
C GLY A 167 -5.03 38.55 6.52
N ALA A 168 -6.30 38.70 6.90
CA ALA A 168 -6.85 40.04 7.06
C ALA A 168 -6.38 40.62 8.40
N ASP A 169 -6.37 41.95 8.55
CA ASP A 169 -5.87 42.67 9.74
C ASP A 169 -6.46 42.16 11.08
N ASN A 170 -7.65 41.55 11.05
CA ASN A 170 -8.38 41.04 12.20
C ASN A 170 -8.47 39.51 12.26
N THR A 171 -7.66 38.79 11.49
CA THR A 171 -7.67 37.31 11.48
C THR A 171 -6.28 36.71 11.49
N PHE A 172 -6.15 35.53 12.08
CA PHE A 172 -4.93 34.75 12.07
C PHE A 172 -5.23 33.25 11.99
N CYS A 173 -4.25 32.47 11.53
CA CYS A 173 -4.35 31.02 11.43
C CYS A 173 -3.11 30.35 12.01
N PRO A 174 -3.19 29.79 13.23
CA PRO A 174 -2.13 28.94 13.75
C PRO A 174 -2.02 27.62 12.95
N LEU A 175 -1.00 26.82 13.28
CA LEU A 175 -0.80 25.48 12.71
C LEU A 175 -2.07 24.63 12.85
N GLY A 176 -2.50 24.00 11.75
CA GLY A 176 -3.67 23.10 11.75
C GLY A 176 -5.02 23.79 11.79
N SER A 177 -5.10 25.06 11.40
CA SER A 177 -6.36 25.80 11.37
C SER A 177 -7.33 25.22 10.34
N SER A 178 -8.58 24.98 10.76
CA SER A 178 -9.68 24.58 9.90
C SER A 178 -10.53 25.77 9.41
N VAL A 179 -10.28 26.95 9.97
CA VAL A 179 -10.94 28.22 9.65
C VAL A 179 -10.08 29.38 10.17
N ALA A 180 -10.25 30.58 9.61
CA ALA A 180 -9.64 31.79 10.14
C ALA A 180 -10.17 32.15 11.53
N GLN A 181 -9.27 32.42 12.47
CA GLN A 181 -9.60 32.85 13.82
C GLN A 181 -9.62 34.38 13.88
N ALA A 182 -10.63 34.96 14.55
CA ALA A 182 -10.67 36.39 14.79
C ALA A 182 -9.66 36.78 15.88
N VAL A 183 -8.97 37.90 15.67
CA VAL A 183 -8.12 38.52 16.68
C VAL A 183 -9.00 39.08 17.80
N LEU A 184 -8.57 38.92 19.05
CA LEU A 184 -9.29 39.42 20.22
C LEU A 184 -9.20 40.96 20.34
N ASP A 185 -10.20 41.56 20.99
CA ASP A 185 -10.16 42.99 21.31
C ASP A 185 -8.92 43.33 22.15
N GLY A 186 -8.15 44.33 21.70
CA GLY A 186 -6.89 44.71 22.33
C GLY A 186 -5.67 43.95 21.82
N TYR A 187 -5.83 43.08 20.81
CA TYR A 187 -4.74 42.40 20.11
C TYR A 187 -4.70 42.82 18.63
N TYR A 188 -3.59 42.52 17.96
CA TYR A 188 -3.43 42.66 16.50
C TYR A 188 -2.86 41.36 15.91
N ALA A 189 -3.19 41.08 14.65
CA ALA A 189 -2.69 39.91 13.94
C ALA A 189 -1.18 40.03 13.67
N VAL A 190 -0.43 38.94 13.88
CA VAL A 190 1.02 38.87 13.65
C VAL A 190 1.30 37.80 12.61
N GLY A 191 2.07 38.15 11.58
CA GLY A 191 2.46 37.24 10.49
C GLY A 191 3.79 37.60 9.88
N GLN A 192 4.37 36.66 9.13
CA GLN A 192 5.61 36.89 8.38
C GLN A 192 5.34 37.68 7.08
N GLN A 193 4.13 37.58 6.51
CA GLN A 193 3.70 38.36 5.35
C GLN A 193 2.33 39.01 5.61
N PRO A 194 1.93 40.02 4.82
CA PRO A 194 0.67 40.76 5.03
C PRO A 194 -0.60 39.90 4.95
N THR A 195 -0.52 38.72 4.33
CA THR A 195 -1.67 37.84 4.09
C THR A 195 -1.51 36.46 4.74
N THR A 196 -0.54 36.29 5.64
CA THR A 196 -0.24 35.03 6.34
C THR A 196 0.01 35.28 7.83
N HIS A 197 -1.03 35.74 8.52
CA HIS A 197 -1.00 35.93 9.97
C HIS A 197 -1.14 34.60 10.70
N ILE A 198 -0.26 34.35 11.67
CA ILE A 198 -0.09 33.04 12.32
C ILE A 198 -0.48 33.06 13.81
N SER A 199 -0.55 34.25 14.40
CA SER A 199 -0.84 34.46 15.82
C SER A 199 -1.40 35.85 16.06
N GLU A 200 -1.77 36.16 17.30
CA GLU A 200 -2.12 37.51 17.75
C GLU A 200 -1.13 38.02 18.81
N ALA A 201 -0.97 39.34 18.92
CA ALA A 201 -0.15 39.99 19.94
C ALA A 201 -0.87 41.16 20.60
N LEU A 202 -0.62 41.38 21.90
CA LEU A 202 -1.28 42.43 22.67
C LEU A 202 -0.84 43.82 22.20
N CYS A 203 -1.80 44.73 22.03
CA CYS A 203 -1.55 46.15 21.80
C CYS A 203 -1.00 46.80 23.08
N ILE A 204 0.31 47.06 23.14
CA ILE A 204 0.94 47.72 24.31
C ILE A 204 0.86 49.26 24.13
N PRO A 205 0.16 49.99 25.03
CA PRO A 205 -0.10 51.43 24.86
C PRO A 205 1.15 52.34 24.94
N ARG A 206 2.30 51.85 25.44
CA ARG A 206 3.53 52.68 25.55
C ARG A 206 4.30 52.87 24.23
N ASN A 207 4.03 52.06 23.21
CA ASN A 207 4.67 52.14 21.87
C ASN A 207 3.64 52.32 20.72
N ALA A 208 2.39 52.66 21.06
CA ALA A 208 1.26 52.71 20.14
C ALA A 208 1.31 53.72 18.97
N PRO A 209 2.09 54.82 18.96
CA PRO A 209 2.08 55.74 17.81
C PRO A 209 2.73 55.17 16.54
N HIS A 210 3.46 54.06 16.62
CA HIS A 210 4.24 53.50 15.50
C HIS A 210 3.66 52.23 14.88
N LEU A 211 2.55 51.70 15.39
CA LEU A 211 1.90 50.50 14.84
C LEU A 211 0.54 50.89 14.29
N SER A 212 0.48 51.17 12.99
CA SER A 212 -0.76 51.52 12.26
C SER A 212 -1.86 50.44 12.32
N GLN A 213 -1.54 49.26 12.84
CA GLN A 213 -2.43 48.10 12.99
C GLN A 213 -3.03 47.98 14.40
N CYS A 214 -2.47 48.68 15.39
CA CYS A 214 -3.10 48.78 16.70
C CYS A 214 -4.25 49.78 16.57
N PRO A 215 -5.52 49.38 16.74
CA PRO A 215 -6.58 50.37 16.84
C PRO A 215 -6.21 51.30 17.99
N THR A 216 -6.21 52.62 17.74
CA THR A 216 -5.96 53.65 18.76
C THR A 216 -7.00 53.64 19.89
N ARG A 217 -7.99 52.74 19.80
CA ARG A 217 -8.96 52.40 20.84
C ARG A 217 -9.01 50.88 21.01
N THR A 218 -8.44 50.37 22.09
CA THR A 218 -8.83 49.07 22.64
C THR A 218 -10.25 49.21 23.20
N VAL A 219 -11.29 48.80 22.47
CA VAL A 219 -12.65 48.72 23.02
C VAL A 219 -12.80 47.34 23.67
N GLY A 220 -12.34 47.24 24.91
CA GLY A 220 -12.57 46.10 25.79
C GLY A 220 -12.99 46.58 27.18
N PRO A 221 -13.63 45.74 28.02
CA PRO A 221 -14.18 46.15 29.32
C PRO A 221 -13.16 46.74 30.31
N ASN A 222 -11.85 46.62 30.02
CA ASN A 222 -10.75 47.16 30.83
C ASN A 222 -10.08 48.40 30.23
N ALA A 223 -10.72 49.09 29.28
CA ALA A 223 -10.13 50.26 28.61
C ALA A 223 -10.10 51.56 29.46
N ASN A 224 -10.49 51.50 30.74
CA ASN A 224 -10.44 52.62 31.68
C ASN A 224 -10.13 52.13 33.11
N ILE A 225 -8.91 51.63 33.34
CA ILE A 225 -8.33 51.54 34.70
C ILE A 225 -6.86 51.99 34.63
#